data_AF-A0A0G4GDM0-F1
#
_entry.id   AF-A0A0G4GDM0-F1
#
_cell.length_a   1.000
_cell.length_b   1.000
_cell.length_c   1.000
_cell.angle_alpha   90.00
_cell.angle_beta   90.00
_cell.angle_gamma   90.00
#
_symmetry.space_group_name_H-M   'P 1'
#
loop_
_entity.id
_entity.type
_entity.pdbx_description
1 polymer ?
#
loop_
_entity_poly.entity_id
_entity_poly.type
_entity_poly.pdbx_seq_one_letter_code
_entity_poly.pdbx_strand_id
1 'polypeptide(L)'
;MHPAGFLPSVVALLALQGGQLGAKDINCRNPLFAGHWFSTNEEIGHLSPQPQTYADLLVCPQFNGRPSCCTPSIASQLRAALASWTHHLQAQLDDAQRYLLALREIRKTQAFNNTATDEKAHFDEAMDAVCSVFKSHQRCFDGILEVTSGLLCFACAPDWKRYVGVEKKSGGIAMVSISESSCGHLWMQCRDMGLASKRLLDKVLDSHLTRRVAVPLPQLDAFQDEELLCKYAMNVIALRPFLFTSLHAPIFTKSHIDMHPDKEVLMPHSDWDAVNEGRQSQLPTRFRVQREGADSSGSKHPYQATLDICRKKGKVVQENIWM
;
A
#
# COMPACT_ATOMS: atom_id res chain seq x y z
N MET A 1 -68.12 -9.30 -14.98
CA MET A 1 -69.03 -8.69 -14.00
C MET A 1 -68.66 -9.22 -12.62
N HIS A 2 -68.38 -8.28 -11.69
CA HIS A 2 -67.96 -8.43 -10.27
C HIS A 2 -66.61 -9.13 -9.96
N PRO A 3 -65.93 -8.74 -8.85
CA PRO A 3 -65.61 -7.37 -8.45
C PRO A 3 -64.13 -7.17 -8.02
N ALA A 4 -63.73 -5.91 -7.97
CA ALA A 4 -62.45 -5.44 -7.46
C ALA A 4 -62.35 -5.60 -5.94
N GLY A 5 -61.22 -6.13 -5.46
CA GLY A 5 -60.86 -6.20 -4.04
C GLY A 5 -59.78 -5.17 -3.71
N PHE A 6 -60.14 -4.18 -2.89
CA PHE A 6 -59.24 -3.23 -2.25
C PHE A 6 -58.46 -3.92 -1.11
N LEU A 7 -57.13 -3.77 -1.09
CA LEU A 7 -56.31 -4.09 0.08
C LEU A 7 -55.92 -2.79 0.81
N PRO A 8 -56.01 -2.74 2.16
CA PRO A 8 -55.62 -1.58 2.93
C PRO A 8 -54.10 -1.50 3.09
N SER A 9 -53.53 -0.34 2.79
CA SER A 9 -52.14 0.02 3.11
C SER A 9 -51.94 0.10 4.62
N VAL A 10 -51.19 -0.86 5.17
CA VAL A 10 -50.66 -0.77 6.53
C VAL A 10 -49.36 0.04 6.47
N VAL A 11 -49.44 1.32 6.84
CA VAL A 11 -48.27 2.16 7.08
C VAL A 11 -47.68 1.74 8.43
N ALA A 12 -46.67 0.87 8.39
CA ALA A 12 -45.86 0.56 9.55
C ALA A 12 -44.94 1.75 9.86
N LEU A 13 -45.26 2.52 10.90
CA LEU A 13 -44.32 3.44 11.54
C LEU A 13 -43.19 2.60 12.19
N LEU A 14 -42.12 2.37 11.43
CA LEU A 14 -40.83 1.98 11.99
C LEU A 14 -40.27 3.19 12.75
N ALA A 15 -40.60 3.27 14.03
CA ALA A 15 -39.87 4.09 14.97
C ALA A 15 -38.40 3.62 14.94
N LEU A 16 -37.55 4.45 14.33
CA LEU A 16 -36.10 4.43 14.51
C LEU A 16 -35.84 4.60 16.01
N GLN A 17 -35.83 3.50 16.75
CA GLN A 17 -35.13 3.42 18.01
C GLN A 17 -33.66 3.59 17.65
N GLY A 18 -33.20 4.84 17.71
CA GLY A 18 -31.80 5.19 17.77
C GLY A 18 -31.22 4.49 18.98
N GLY A 19 -30.76 3.25 18.77
CA GLY A 19 -29.98 2.52 19.74
C GLY A 19 -28.84 3.45 20.12
N GLN A 20 -28.86 3.91 21.37
CA GLN A 20 -27.70 4.46 22.04
C GLN A 20 -26.66 3.34 22.06
N LEU A 21 -25.96 3.15 20.93
CA LEU A 21 -24.63 2.59 20.90
C LEU A 21 -23.87 3.47 21.87
N GLY A 22 -23.71 2.96 23.10
CA GLY A 22 -23.26 3.75 24.23
C GLY A 22 -22.03 4.56 23.82
N ALA A 23 -21.90 5.76 24.37
CA ALA A 23 -20.74 6.64 24.26
C ALA A 23 -19.47 6.01 24.88
N LYS A 24 -19.21 4.74 24.59
CA LYS A 24 -18.03 3.98 24.94
C LYS A 24 -17.00 4.28 23.86
N ASP A 25 -16.07 5.13 24.26
CA ASP A 25 -14.71 5.17 23.74
C ASP A 25 -14.45 5.89 22.42
N ILE A 26 -15.22 6.94 22.12
CA ILE A 26 -14.83 7.92 21.10
C ILE A 26 -13.63 8.73 21.66
N ASN A 27 -12.43 8.45 21.15
CA ASN A 27 -11.19 9.11 21.59
C ASN A 27 -10.20 9.21 20.42
N CYS A 28 -9.56 10.36 20.28
CA CYS A 28 -8.60 10.63 19.23
C CYS A 28 -7.15 10.20 19.54
N ARG A 29 -6.95 9.53 20.68
CA ARG A 29 -5.67 8.94 21.06
C ARG A 29 -5.46 7.57 20.40
N ASN A 30 -5.37 7.54 19.07
CA ASN A 30 -5.02 6.34 18.32
C ASN A 30 -3.52 6.02 18.48
N PRO A 31 -3.13 4.86 19.06
CA PRO A 31 -1.73 4.58 19.40
C PRO A 31 -0.81 4.53 18.19
N LEU A 32 -1.34 4.26 16.99
CA LEU A 32 -0.57 4.34 15.74
C LEU A 32 -0.02 5.74 15.46
N PHE A 33 -0.63 6.76 16.08
CA PHE A 33 -0.34 8.18 15.88
C PHE A 33 0.09 8.86 17.18
N ALA A 34 0.65 8.10 18.13
CA ALA A 34 0.98 8.59 19.48
C ALA A 34 1.90 9.83 19.47
N GLY A 35 2.80 9.93 18.49
CA GLY A 35 3.67 11.11 18.30
C GLY A 35 2.92 12.42 18.04
N HIS A 36 1.64 12.36 17.65
CA HIS A 36 0.83 13.51 17.29
C HIS A 36 -0.29 13.82 18.30
N TRP A 37 -0.34 13.14 19.46
CA TRP A 37 -1.41 13.37 20.44
C TRP A 37 -1.28 14.68 21.23
N PHE A 38 -0.04 15.08 21.55
CA PHE A 38 0.23 16.14 22.52
C PHE A 38 1.38 17.05 22.11
N SER A 39 1.63 17.22 20.81
CA SER A 39 2.68 18.14 20.39
C SER A 39 2.30 19.57 20.79
N THR A 40 3.10 20.16 21.69
CA THR A 40 3.09 21.60 21.93
C THR A 40 3.79 22.37 20.82
N ASN A 41 4.55 21.67 19.96
CA ASN A 41 5.14 22.26 18.77
C ASN A 41 4.11 22.24 17.63
N GLU A 42 3.66 23.43 17.22
CA GLU A 42 2.74 23.61 16.09
C GLU A 42 3.31 23.03 14.79
N GLU A 43 4.64 22.96 14.65
CA GLU A 43 5.31 22.43 13.45
C GLU A 43 5.11 20.92 13.25
N ILE A 44 4.93 20.16 14.33
CA ILE A 44 4.85 18.69 14.27
C ILE A 44 3.43 18.24 13.87
N GLY A 45 2.45 19.13 13.79
CA GLY A 45 1.05 18.80 13.52
C GLY A 45 0.45 17.91 14.61
N HIS A 46 -0.79 18.19 15.01
CA HIS A 46 -1.42 17.46 16.11
C HIS A 46 -2.82 16.96 15.76
N LEU A 47 -3.20 15.84 16.37
CA LEU A 47 -4.57 15.38 16.42
C LEU A 47 -5.32 16.10 17.54
N SER A 48 -6.61 16.35 17.34
CA SER A 48 -7.46 16.87 18.41
C SER A 48 -7.57 15.84 19.53
N PRO A 49 -7.69 16.23 20.81
CA PRO A 49 -7.91 15.27 21.90
C PRO A 49 -9.29 14.62 21.87
N GLN A 50 -10.26 15.28 21.22
CA GLN A 50 -11.63 14.84 21.03
C GLN A 50 -12.03 15.11 19.57
N PRO A 51 -13.01 14.39 19.02
CA PRO A 51 -13.41 14.62 17.64
C PRO A 51 -14.02 16.02 17.48
N GLN A 52 -13.59 16.71 16.43
CA GLN A 52 -14.08 18.03 16.06
C GLN A 52 -14.50 18.02 14.60
N THR A 53 -15.36 18.97 14.22
CA THR A 53 -15.82 19.11 12.84
C THR A 53 -15.00 20.20 12.16
N TYR A 54 -14.35 19.84 11.07
CA TYR A 54 -13.65 20.78 10.18
C TYR A 54 -14.27 20.71 8.78
N ALA A 55 -14.09 21.74 7.98
CA ALA A 55 -14.61 21.82 6.61
C ALA A 55 -13.50 21.82 5.54
N ASP A 56 -12.24 21.92 5.97
CA ASP A 56 -11.07 22.27 5.17
C ASP A 56 -9.93 21.25 5.33
N LEU A 57 -10.23 20.00 5.67
CA LEU A 57 -9.25 18.92 5.68
C LEU A 57 -8.83 18.58 4.24
N LEU A 58 -7.64 19.03 3.86
CA LEU A 58 -7.13 18.88 2.50
C LEU A 58 -6.71 17.44 2.17
N VAL A 59 -6.10 16.73 3.14
CA VAL A 59 -5.59 15.37 2.90
C VAL A 59 -6.67 14.31 3.09
N CYS A 60 -7.60 14.53 4.03
CA CYS A 60 -8.64 13.56 4.37
C CYS A 60 -10.04 14.17 4.22
N PRO A 61 -10.43 14.58 3.00
CA PRO A 61 -11.66 15.33 2.74
C PRO A 61 -12.94 14.54 3.06
N GLN A 62 -12.87 13.20 3.15
CA GLN A 62 -13.98 12.36 3.56
C GLN A 62 -14.49 12.64 4.98
N PHE A 63 -13.68 13.35 5.79
CA PHE A 63 -14.05 13.79 7.14
C PHE A 63 -14.57 15.24 7.18
N ASN A 64 -14.60 15.97 6.05
CA ASN A 64 -15.16 17.32 6.02
C ASN A 64 -16.65 17.32 6.37
N GLY A 65 -17.04 18.20 7.30
CA GLY A 65 -18.40 18.28 7.83
C GLY A 65 -18.77 17.12 8.77
N ARG A 66 -17.79 16.30 9.21
CA ARG A 66 -18.00 15.18 10.13
C ARG A 66 -17.07 15.31 11.36
N PRO A 67 -17.50 14.85 12.55
CA PRO A 67 -16.60 14.76 13.70
C PRO A 67 -15.41 13.83 13.38
N SER A 68 -14.20 14.36 13.52
CA SER A 68 -12.96 13.62 13.25
C SER A 68 -11.83 14.07 14.17
N CYS A 69 -10.78 13.26 14.24
CA CYS A 69 -9.62 13.52 15.10
C CYS A 69 -8.53 14.37 14.45
N CYS A 70 -8.62 14.59 13.14
CA CYS A 70 -7.64 15.38 12.42
C CYS A 70 -7.94 16.87 12.54
N THR A 71 -6.88 17.66 12.65
CA THR A 71 -6.91 19.12 12.54
C THR A 71 -6.29 19.56 11.22
N PRO A 72 -6.51 20.79 10.74
CA PRO A 72 -5.78 21.31 9.59
C PRO A 72 -4.24 21.24 9.76
N SER A 73 -3.73 21.31 11.00
CA SER A 73 -2.28 21.28 11.28
C SER A 73 -1.62 19.94 10.95
N ILE A 74 -2.33 18.80 11.01
CA ILE A 74 -1.75 17.49 10.72
C ILE A 74 -1.54 17.25 9.21
N ALA A 75 -2.15 18.08 8.36
CA ALA A 75 -2.13 17.89 6.91
C ALA A 75 -0.72 17.84 6.33
N SER A 76 0.21 18.68 6.81
CA SER A 76 1.60 18.69 6.36
C SER A 76 2.30 17.35 6.63
N GLN A 77 2.09 16.77 7.82
CA GLN A 77 2.67 15.50 8.21
C GLN A 77 2.11 14.33 7.42
N LEU A 78 0.80 14.30 7.17
CA LEU A 78 0.19 13.26 6.35
C LEU A 78 0.70 13.30 4.91
N ARG A 79 0.88 14.51 4.32
CA ARG A 79 1.51 14.65 3.00
C ARG A 79 2.96 14.19 3.00
N ALA A 80 3.74 14.58 4.01
CA ALA A 80 5.13 14.16 4.14
C ALA A 80 5.25 12.63 4.26
N ALA A 81 4.36 12.00 5.03
CA ALA A 81 4.29 10.54 5.13
C ALA A 81 3.95 9.89 3.78
N LEU A 82 2.95 10.40 3.05
CA LEU A 82 2.60 9.86 1.73
C LEU A 82 3.74 10.03 0.70
N ALA A 83 4.42 11.17 0.72
CA ALA A 83 5.61 11.41 -0.12
C ALA A 83 6.74 10.43 0.24
N SER A 84 6.96 10.20 1.53
CA SER A 84 7.92 9.23 2.04
C SER A 84 7.61 7.80 1.56
N TRP A 85 6.35 7.38 1.58
CA TRP A 85 5.92 6.10 1.00
C TRP A 85 6.13 6.03 -0.51
N THR A 86 5.85 7.12 -1.23
CA THR A 86 6.15 7.22 -2.66
C THR A 86 7.62 6.98 -2.94
N HIS A 87 8.51 7.63 -2.16
CA HIS A 87 9.95 7.43 -2.26
C HIS A 87 10.39 6.01 -1.92
N HIS A 88 9.78 5.39 -0.90
CA HIS A 88 10.08 4.01 -0.53
C HIS A 88 9.76 3.03 -1.68
N LEU A 89 8.58 3.17 -2.29
CA LEU A 89 8.18 2.35 -3.43
C LEU A 89 9.09 2.60 -4.65
N GLN A 90 9.43 3.86 -4.92
CA GLN A 90 10.38 4.24 -5.97
C GLN A 90 11.74 3.55 -5.78
N ALA A 91 12.26 3.49 -4.55
CA ALA A 91 13.53 2.85 -4.26
C ALA A 91 13.53 1.35 -4.64
N GLN A 92 12.40 0.65 -4.50
CA GLN A 92 12.26 -0.75 -4.93
C GLN A 92 12.42 -0.91 -6.46
N LEU A 93 11.94 0.07 -7.24
CA LEU A 93 12.13 0.07 -8.70
C LEU A 93 13.55 0.44 -9.09
N ASP A 94 14.18 1.36 -8.34
CA ASP A 94 15.58 1.71 -8.57
C ASP A 94 16.48 0.49 -8.32
N ASP A 95 16.16 -0.35 -7.34
CA ASP A 95 16.83 -1.64 -7.10
C ASP A 95 16.67 -2.59 -8.29
N ALA A 96 15.45 -2.74 -8.81
CA ALA A 96 15.20 -3.55 -10.02
C ALA A 96 15.96 -3.00 -11.24
N GLN A 97 16.10 -1.67 -11.34
CA GLN A 97 16.80 -1.02 -12.45
C GLN A 97 18.30 -1.25 -12.35
N ARG A 98 18.88 -1.11 -11.15
CA ARG A 98 20.29 -1.43 -10.88
C ARG A 98 20.58 -2.89 -11.21
N TYR A 99 19.68 -3.81 -10.84
CA TYR A 99 19.81 -5.22 -11.17
C TYR A 99 19.78 -5.47 -12.69
N LEU A 100 18.83 -4.85 -13.43
CA LEU A 100 18.76 -4.93 -14.89
C LEU A 100 20.04 -4.42 -15.56
N LEU A 101 20.58 -3.28 -15.10
CA LEU A 101 21.83 -2.74 -15.62
C LEU A 101 22.99 -3.71 -15.39
N ALA A 102 23.07 -4.34 -14.22
CA ALA A 102 24.10 -5.33 -13.93
C ALA A 102 23.99 -6.58 -14.82
N LEU A 103 22.77 -7.08 -15.09
CA LEU A 103 22.56 -8.14 -16.10
C LEU A 103 23.06 -7.71 -17.48
N ARG A 104 22.81 -6.46 -17.89
CA ARG A 104 23.30 -5.97 -19.18
C ARG A 104 24.83 -5.94 -19.27
N GLU A 105 25.52 -5.65 -18.17
CA GLU A 105 26.97 -5.74 -18.15
C GLU A 105 27.45 -7.19 -18.29
N ILE A 106 26.81 -8.15 -17.62
CA ILE A 106 27.12 -9.59 -17.81
C ILE A 106 26.95 -10.00 -19.28
N ARG A 107 25.89 -9.56 -19.95
CA ARG A 107 25.63 -9.85 -21.37
C ARG A 107 26.76 -9.43 -22.31
N LYS A 108 27.54 -8.41 -21.94
CA LYS A 108 28.67 -7.90 -22.75
C LYS A 108 29.97 -8.68 -22.53
N THR A 109 30.02 -9.55 -21.52
CA THR A 109 31.25 -10.26 -21.15
C THR A 109 31.56 -11.44 -22.08
N GLN A 110 32.83 -11.84 -22.13
CA GLN A 110 33.23 -13.10 -22.78
C GLN A 110 32.57 -14.33 -22.13
N ALA A 111 32.32 -14.27 -20.81
CA ALA A 111 31.62 -15.34 -20.11
C ALA A 111 30.24 -15.61 -20.72
N PHE A 112 29.44 -14.57 -20.98
CA PHE A 112 28.17 -14.71 -21.70
C PHE A 112 28.38 -15.26 -23.11
N ASN A 113 29.31 -14.70 -23.89
CA ASN A 113 29.54 -15.13 -25.28
C ASN A 113 29.96 -16.59 -25.42
N ASN A 114 30.75 -17.11 -24.47
CA ASN A 114 31.25 -18.48 -24.48
C ASN A 114 30.29 -19.48 -23.83
N THR A 115 29.18 -19.01 -23.27
CA THR A 115 28.16 -19.86 -22.64
C THR A 115 27.27 -20.55 -23.70
N ALA A 116 26.74 -21.72 -23.35
CA ALA A 116 25.84 -22.50 -24.18
C ALA A 116 24.55 -21.73 -24.52
N THR A 117 23.91 -22.09 -25.64
CA THR A 117 22.77 -21.35 -26.21
C THR A 117 21.53 -21.38 -25.31
N ASP A 118 21.29 -22.50 -24.64
CA ASP A 118 20.23 -22.71 -23.65
C ASP A 118 20.39 -21.79 -22.43
N GLU A 119 21.58 -21.72 -21.84
CA GLU A 119 21.84 -20.84 -20.71
C GLU A 119 21.75 -19.35 -21.11
N LYS A 120 22.15 -18.99 -22.33
CA LYS A 120 21.90 -17.63 -22.87
C LYS A 120 20.41 -17.32 -22.98
N ALA A 121 19.59 -18.29 -23.34
CA ALA A 121 18.14 -18.12 -23.40
C ALA A 121 17.53 -17.91 -22.01
N HIS A 122 17.92 -18.71 -21.01
CA HIS A 122 17.50 -18.51 -19.61
C HIS A 122 17.91 -17.15 -19.06
N PHE A 123 19.13 -16.70 -19.36
CA PHE A 123 19.61 -15.37 -18.99
C PHE A 123 18.77 -14.25 -19.61
N ASP A 124 18.46 -14.39 -20.90
CA ASP A 124 17.62 -13.44 -21.62
C ASP A 124 16.18 -13.42 -21.09
N GLU A 125 15.61 -14.57 -20.71
CA GLU A 125 14.31 -14.66 -20.06
C GLU A 125 14.28 -13.95 -18.70
N ALA A 126 15.38 -14.03 -17.93
CA ALA A 126 15.50 -13.30 -16.66
C ALA A 126 15.52 -11.79 -16.87
N MET A 127 16.25 -11.29 -17.88
CA MET A 127 16.21 -9.88 -18.25
C MET A 127 14.80 -9.42 -18.66
N ASP A 128 14.12 -10.23 -19.48
CA ASP A 128 12.76 -9.94 -19.94
C ASP A 128 11.76 -9.96 -18.75
N ALA A 129 11.98 -10.81 -17.74
CA ALA A 129 11.17 -10.84 -16.53
C ALA A 129 11.33 -9.57 -15.67
N VAL A 130 12.54 -9.01 -15.55
CA VAL A 130 12.74 -7.70 -14.89
C VAL A 130 11.93 -6.62 -15.62
N CYS A 131 11.94 -6.65 -16.95
CA CYS A 131 11.18 -5.70 -17.77
C CYS A 131 9.66 -5.81 -17.59
N SER A 132 9.13 -7.00 -17.32
CA SER A 132 7.71 -7.18 -17.01
C SER A 132 7.29 -6.52 -15.70
N VAL A 133 8.18 -6.49 -14.70
CA VAL A 133 7.94 -5.75 -13.44
C VAL A 133 7.79 -4.25 -13.74
N PHE A 134 8.70 -3.67 -14.53
CA PHE A 134 8.61 -2.26 -14.93
C PHE A 134 7.35 -1.91 -15.72
N LYS A 135 6.81 -2.83 -16.53
CA LYS A 135 5.58 -2.56 -17.29
C LYS A 135 4.33 -2.56 -16.42
N SER A 136 4.36 -3.27 -15.29
CA SER A 136 3.18 -3.53 -14.45
C SER A 136 3.19 -2.76 -13.12
N HIS A 137 4.31 -2.14 -12.73
CA HIS A 137 4.44 -1.50 -11.42
C HIS A 137 3.47 -0.35 -11.16
N GLN A 138 3.19 0.48 -12.17
CA GLN A 138 2.50 1.76 -11.96
C GLN A 138 1.14 1.54 -11.29
N ARG A 139 0.34 0.62 -11.83
CA ARG A 139 -0.98 0.28 -11.29
C ARG A 139 -0.90 -0.29 -9.88
N CYS A 140 0.08 -1.14 -9.61
CA CYS A 140 0.28 -1.70 -8.27
C CYS A 140 0.64 -0.61 -7.26
N PHE A 141 1.58 0.27 -7.60
CA PHE A 141 2.04 1.34 -6.72
C PHE A 141 0.94 2.36 -6.45
N ASP A 142 0.13 2.69 -7.46
CA ASP A 142 -1.06 3.53 -7.26
C ASP A 142 -2.02 2.88 -6.25
N GLY A 143 -2.26 1.57 -6.35
CA GLY A 143 -3.09 0.83 -5.39
C GLY A 143 -2.50 0.80 -3.97
N ILE A 144 -1.18 0.62 -3.83
CA ILE A 144 -0.51 0.67 -2.53
C ILE A 144 -0.60 2.07 -1.92
N LEU A 145 -0.40 3.12 -2.72
CA LEU A 145 -0.51 4.51 -2.26
C LEU A 145 -1.95 4.87 -1.89
N GLU A 146 -2.95 4.32 -2.59
CA GLU A 146 -4.35 4.46 -2.21
C GLU A 146 -4.61 3.84 -0.83
N VAL A 147 -4.20 2.59 -0.59
CA VAL A 147 -4.32 1.93 0.73
C VAL A 147 -3.56 2.71 1.81
N THR A 148 -2.34 3.15 1.49
CA THR A 148 -1.50 3.97 2.38
C THR A 148 -2.20 5.28 2.75
N SER A 149 -2.83 5.96 1.79
CA SER A 149 -3.57 7.20 2.05
C SER A 149 -4.77 6.96 2.96
N GLY A 150 -5.49 5.85 2.78
CA GLY A 150 -6.57 5.42 3.67
C GLY A 150 -6.08 5.17 5.09
N LEU A 151 -4.96 4.46 5.24
CA LEU A 151 -4.32 4.18 6.52
C LEU A 151 -3.75 5.44 7.19
N LEU A 152 -3.27 6.42 6.42
CA LEU A 152 -2.88 7.73 6.96
C LEU A 152 -4.10 8.50 7.48
N CYS A 153 -5.20 8.50 6.72
CA CYS A 153 -6.45 9.12 7.15
C CYS A 153 -7.16 8.38 8.29
N PHE A 154 -6.72 7.16 8.63
CA PHE A 154 -7.17 6.45 9.82
C PHE A 154 -6.81 7.21 11.12
N ALA A 155 -5.85 8.13 11.07
CA ALA A 155 -5.58 9.09 12.15
C ALA A 155 -6.82 9.91 12.54
N CYS A 156 -7.70 10.17 11.57
CA CYS A 156 -8.89 11.00 11.75
C CYS A 156 -10.09 10.21 12.29
N ALA A 157 -10.04 8.88 12.30
CA ALA A 157 -11.14 8.01 12.69
C ALA A 157 -11.28 7.93 14.22
N PRO A 158 -12.39 8.41 14.80
CA PRO A 158 -12.55 8.44 16.25
C PRO A 158 -12.90 7.08 16.88
N ASP A 159 -13.28 6.10 16.05
CA ASP A 159 -13.63 4.73 16.44
C ASP A 159 -12.50 3.71 16.15
N TRP A 160 -11.25 4.18 16.09
CA TRP A 160 -10.07 3.38 15.74
C TRP A 160 -9.92 2.08 16.55
N LYS A 161 -10.41 2.03 17.80
CA LYS A 161 -10.35 0.85 18.68
C LYS A 161 -11.00 -0.39 18.07
N ARG A 162 -11.89 -0.24 17.10
CA ARG A 162 -12.52 -1.35 16.37
C ARG A 162 -11.58 -2.06 15.41
N TYR A 163 -10.52 -1.37 14.99
CA TYR A 163 -9.61 -1.84 13.94
C TYR A 163 -8.19 -2.07 14.46
N VAL A 164 -7.87 -1.67 15.70
CA VAL A 164 -6.53 -1.80 16.28
C VAL A 164 -6.57 -2.74 17.48
N GLY A 165 -5.86 -3.86 17.36
CA GLY A 165 -5.58 -4.75 18.48
C GLY A 165 -4.41 -4.20 19.31
N VAL A 166 -4.63 -4.00 20.60
CA VAL A 166 -3.60 -3.57 21.55
C VAL A 166 -3.22 -4.76 22.44
N GLU A 167 -1.92 -4.98 22.62
CA GLU A 167 -1.40 -6.02 23.49
C GLU A 167 -1.73 -5.71 24.96
N LYS A 168 -2.41 -6.64 25.64
CA LYS A 168 -2.90 -6.46 27.02
C LYS A 168 -1.79 -6.14 28.03
N LYS A 169 -0.55 -6.61 27.80
CA LYS A 169 0.56 -6.49 28.76
C LYS A 169 1.39 -5.23 28.57
N SER A 170 1.75 -4.92 27.31
CA SER A 170 2.64 -3.80 26.99
C SER A 170 1.89 -2.50 26.67
N GLY A 171 0.59 -2.59 26.34
CA GLY A 171 -0.13 -1.47 25.72
C GLY A 171 0.36 -1.16 24.30
N GLY A 172 1.27 -1.97 23.75
CA GLY A 172 1.77 -1.86 22.39
C GLY A 172 0.72 -2.29 21.37
N ILE A 173 0.93 -1.88 20.12
CA ILE A 173 0.03 -2.21 19.02
C ILE A 173 0.39 -3.62 18.54
N ALA A 174 -0.56 -4.54 18.66
CA ALA A 174 -0.38 -5.92 18.23
C ALA A 174 -0.74 -6.11 16.76
N MET A 175 -1.83 -5.50 16.31
CA MET A 175 -2.32 -5.67 14.94
C MET A 175 -3.20 -4.50 14.49
N VAL A 176 -3.24 -4.28 13.18
CA VAL A 176 -4.24 -3.44 12.52
C VAL A 176 -5.05 -4.31 11.59
N SER A 177 -6.37 -4.30 11.77
CA SER A 177 -7.30 -5.04 10.93
C SER A 177 -7.52 -4.28 9.63
N ILE A 178 -7.13 -4.88 8.51
CA ILE A 178 -7.53 -4.45 7.16
C ILE A 178 -8.62 -5.43 6.70
N SER A 179 -9.70 -4.93 6.10
CA SER A 179 -10.76 -5.82 5.62
C SER A 179 -10.27 -6.67 4.47
N GLU A 180 -10.76 -7.91 4.38
CA GLU A 180 -10.47 -8.83 3.27
C GLU A 180 -10.75 -8.18 1.91
N SER A 181 -11.85 -7.42 1.80
CA SER A 181 -12.19 -6.67 0.59
C SER A 181 -11.13 -5.63 0.18
N SER A 182 -10.45 -4.99 1.15
CA SER A 182 -9.36 -4.06 0.86
C SER A 182 -8.12 -4.80 0.39
N CYS A 183 -7.81 -5.96 0.96
CA CYS A 183 -6.71 -6.80 0.49
C CYS A 183 -6.98 -7.35 -0.92
N GLY A 184 -8.18 -7.86 -1.20
CA GLY A 184 -8.56 -8.30 -2.53
C GLY A 184 -8.53 -7.16 -3.56
N HIS A 185 -8.97 -5.94 -3.19
CA HIS A 185 -8.86 -4.78 -4.06
C HIS A 185 -7.41 -4.43 -4.37
N LEU A 186 -6.55 -4.38 -3.35
CA LEU A 186 -5.13 -4.11 -3.50
C LEU A 186 -4.46 -5.16 -4.40
N TRP A 187 -4.75 -6.44 -4.18
CA TRP A 187 -4.24 -7.52 -5.01
C TRP A 187 -4.67 -7.38 -6.47
N MET A 188 -5.93 -7.01 -6.74
CA MET A 188 -6.39 -6.78 -8.12
C MET A 188 -5.62 -5.67 -8.84
N GLN A 189 -5.09 -4.68 -8.12
CA GLN A 189 -4.21 -3.64 -8.69
C GLN A 189 -2.77 -4.15 -8.89
N CYS A 190 -2.31 -5.06 -8.03
CA CYS A 190 -0.94 -5.56 -8.00
C CYS A 190 -0.69 -6.88 -8.71
N ARG A 191 -1.74 -7.61 -9.11
CA ARG A 191 -1.66 -8.98 -9.63
C ARG A 191 -0.64 -9.15 -10.75
N ASP A 192 -0.65 -8.26 -11.75
CA ASP A 192 0.26 -8.37 -12.89
C ASP A 192 1.72 -8.17 -12.48
N MET A 193 1.97 -7.22 -11.57
CA MET A 193 3.30 -7.00 -11.00
C MET A 193 3.73 -8.18 -10.12
N GLY A 194 2.81 -8.77 -9.37
CA GLY A 194 3.09 -9.94 -8.54
C GLY A 194 3.49 -11.15 -9.36
N LEU A 195 2.73 -11.45 -10.43
CA LEU A 195 3.07 -12.50 -11.38
C LEU A 195 4.41 -12.24 -12.07
N ALA A 196 4.69 -10.98 -12.44
CA ALA A 196 5.98 -10.60 -13.02
C ALA A 196 7.14 -10.75 -12.02
N SER A 197 6.92 -10.42 -10.75
CA SER A 197 7.91 -10.52 -9.67
C SER A 197 8.24 -11.97 -9.35
N LYS A 198 7.23 -12.83 -9.26
CA LYS A 198 7.41 -14.28 -9.09
C LYS A 198 8.19 -14.87 -10.26
N ARG A 199 7.79 -14.54 -11.50
CA ARG A 199 8.51 -14.98 -12.70
C ARG A 199 9.96 -14.49 -12.73
N LEU A 200 10.23 -13.27 -12.27
CA LEU A 200 11.58 -12.75 -12.15
C LEU A 200 12.43 -13.64 -11.23
N LEU A 201 11.92 -13.96 -10.04
CA LEU A 201 12.63 -14.82 -9.10
C LEU A 201 12.93 -16.19 -9.73
N ASP A 202 11.91 -16.84 -10.30
CA ASP A 202 12.07 -18.14 -10.98
C ASP A 202 13.16 -18.07 -12.06
N LYS A 203 13.12 -17.06 -12.94
CA LYS A 203 14.06 -16.93 -14.05
C LYS A 203 15.47 -16.53 -13.64
N VAL A 204 15.61 -15.79 -12.54
CA VAL A 204 16.94 -15.54 -11.98
C VAL A 204 17.56 -16.82 -11.44
N LEU A 205 16.77 -17.73 -10.87
CA LEU A 205 17.27 -19.00 -10.35
C LEU A 205 17.62 -20.01 -11.47
N ASP A 206 16.90 -19.96 -12.59
CA ASP A 206 17.13 -20.82 -13.77
C ASP A 206 18.50 -20.59 -14.44
N SER A 207 19.08 -19.39 -14.33
CA SER A 207 20.36 -19.05 -14.98
C SER A 207 21.54 -19.08 -14.00
N HIS A 208 22.65 -19.67 -14.43
CA HIS A 208 23.93 -19.56 -13.71
C HIS A 208 24.57 -18.16 -13.88
N LEU A 209 24.34 -17.49 -15.01
CA LEU A 209 24.90 -16.18 -15.30
C LEU A 209 24.25 -15.06 -14.47
N THR A 210 22.93 -15.10 -14.25
CA THR A 210 22.20 -14.16 -13.36
C THR A 210 22.73 -14.21 -11.93
N ARG A 211 23.07 -15.42 -11.43
CA ARG A 211 23.63 -15.63 -10.09
C ARG A 211 25.05 -15.07 -9.90
N ARG A 212 25.73 -14.66 -10.98
CA ARG A 212 27.04 -13.99 -10.92
C ARG A 212 26.92 -12.48 -10.71
N VAL A 213 25.71 -11.92 -10.78
CA VAL A 213 25.49 -10.50 -10.54
C VAL A 213 25.77 -10.18 -9.08
N ALA A 214 26.69 -9.25 -8.83
CA ALA A 214 27.03 -8.81 -7.47
C ALA A 214 25.97 -7.91 -6.83
N VAL A 215 25.09 -7.31 -7.65
CA VAL A 215 23.96 -6.50 -7.18
C VAL A 215 22.88 -7.43 -6.59
N PRO A 216 22.35 -7.15 -5.38
CA PRO A 216 21.26 -7.93 -4.81
C PRO A 216 20.02 -7.95 -5.72
N LEU A 217 19.27 -9.05 -5.69
CA LEU A 217 17.96 -9.13 -6.31
C LEU A 217 17.00 -8.10 -5.64
N PRO A 218 16.16 -7.37 -6.40
CA PRO A 218 15.16 -6.48 -5.80
C PRO A 218 14.21 -7.25 -4.89
N GLN A 219 13.85 -6.65 -3.75
CA GLN A 219 12.98 -7.26 -2.74
C GLN A 219 11.51 -7.09 -3.12
N LEU A 220 11.00 -7.99 -3.96
CA LEU A 220 9.62 -7.95 -4.46
C LEU A 220 8.72 -9.04 -3.88
N ASP A 221 9.19 -9.73 -2.83
CA ASP A 221 8.52 -10.91 -2.26
C ASP A 221 7.12 -10.59 -1.75
N ALA A 222 6.95 -9.41 -1.15
CA ALA A 222 5.66 -8.91 -0.68
C ALA A 222 4.60 -8.79 -1.77
N PHE A 223 4.98 -8.74 -3.05
CA PHE A 223 4.04 -8.56 -4.16
C PHE A 223 3.65 -9.87 -4.85
N GLN A 224 4.27 -11.00 -4.52
CA GLN A 224 4.15 -12.23 -5.32
C GLN A 224 2.77 -12.89 -5.26
N ASP A 225 2.04 -12.70 -4.16
CA ASP A 225 0.68 -13.19 -3.98
C ASP A 225 -0.16 -12.26 -3.08
N GLU A 226 -1.46 -12.53 -3.04
CA GLU A 226 -2.44 -11.76 -2.30
C GLU A 226 -2.20 -11.76 -0.78
N GLU A 227 -1.82 -12.91 -0.22
CA GLU A 227 -1.64 -13.09 1.21
C GLU A 227 -0.41 -12.31 1.71
N LEU A 228 0.72 -12.43 1.01
CA LEU A 228 1.95 -11.69 1.29
C LEU A 228 1.73 -10.19 1.14
N LEU A 229 0.98 -9.76 0.13
CA LEU A 229 0.68 -8.35 -0.09
C LEU A 229 -0.23 -7.78 1.01
N CYS A 230 -1.23 -8.54 1.44
CA CYS A 230 -2.09 -8.18 2.55
C CYS A 230 -1.28 -8.10 3.86
N LYS A 231 -0.43 -9.09 4.13
CA LYS A 231 0.50 -9.09 5.28
C LYS A 231 1.46 -7.90 5.25
N TYR A 232 1.96 -7.53 4.08
CA TYR A 232 2.80 -6.34 3.90
C TYR A 232 2.02 -5.06 4.22
N ALA A 233 0.79 -4.92 3.70
CA ALA A 233 -0.06 -3.78 4.01
C ALA A 233 -0.37 -3.67 5.51
N MET A 234 -0.67 -4.78 6.19
CA MET A 234 -0.95 -4.80 7.63
C MET A 234 0.31 -4.50 8.47
N ASN A 235 1.41 -5.21 8.20
CA ASN A 235 2.55 -5.22 9.11
C ASN A 235 3.57 -4.11 8.83
N VAL A 236 3.64 -3.65 7.58
CA VAL A 236 4.62 -2.65 7.15
C VAL A 236 3.94 -1.29 7.00
N ILE A 237 2.83 -1.22 6.27
CA ILE A 237 2.14 0.06 6.03
C ILE A 237 1.32 0.49 7.24
N ALA A 238 0.39 -0.36 7.71
CA ALA A 238 -0.59 0.03 8.72
C ALA A 238 0.01 0.21 10.11
N LEU A 239 0.96 -0.64 10.52
CA LEU A 239 1.62 -0.51 11.81
C LEU A 239 2.57 0.69 11.91
N ARG A 240 3.01 1.24 10.77
CA ARG A 240 4.00 2.31 10.77
C ARG A 240 3.74 3.35 9.67
N PRO A 241 2.61 4.10 9.78
CA PRO A 241 2.21 5.06 8.76
C PRO A 241 3.25 6.17 8.51
N PHE A 242 4.13 6.47 9.47
CA PHE A 242 5.19 7.49 9.39
C PHE A 242 6.62 6.92 9.35
N LEU A 243 6.80 5.68 8.89
CA LEU A 243 8.06 4.91 8.91
C LEU A 243 9.33 5.68 8.50
N PHE A 244 9.23 6.74 7.69
CA PHE A 244 10.40 7.47 7.19
C PHE A 244 10.27 9.00 7.20
N THR A 245 9.38 9.58 8.01
CA THR A 245 9.35 11.05 8.20
C THR A 245 10.32 11.55 9.27
N SER A 246 11.01 10.62 9.96
CA SER A 246 12.12 10.96 10.84
C SER A 246 13.19 11.72 10.04
N LEU A 247 13.31 13.02 10.29
CA LEU A 247 14.40 13.90 9.83
C LEU A 247 15.81 13.37 10.15
N HIS A 248 15.90 12.32 10.96
CA HIS A 248 17.08 11.49 11.11
C HIS A 248 16.80 10.22 10.33
N ALA A 249 17.15 10.19 9.04
CA ALA A 249 17.06 8.97 8.26
C ALA A 249 17.78 7.86 9.04
N PRO A 250 17.08 6.86 9.61
CA PRO A 250 17.79 5.73 10.16
C PRO A 250 18.53 5.12 8.98
N ILE A 251 19.86 5.01 9.12
CA ILE A 251 20.64 4.14 8.26
C ILE A 251 19.97 2.78 8.39
N PHE A 252 19.28 2.34 7.34
CA PHE A 252 18.79 0.99 7.21
C PHE A 252 20.03 0.09 7.13
N THR A 253 20.64 -0.16 8.29
CA THR A 253 21.34 -1.42 8.48
C THR A 253 20.30 -2.48 8.24
N LYS A 254 20.70 -3.47 7.45
CA LYS A 254 19.92 -4.59 6.92
C LYS A 254 19.29 -5.40 8.05
N SER A 255 18.35 -4.82 8.81
CA SER A 255 17.46 -5.57 9.69
C SER A 255 16.54 -6.29 8.73
N HIS A 256 16.89 -7.53 8.45
CA HIS A 256 15.93 -8.54 8.01
C HIS A 256 14.63 -8.27 8.77
N ILE A 257 13.60 -7.78 8.07
CA ILE A 257 12.24 -8.04 8.53
C ILE A 257 12.15 -9.55 8.36
N ASP A 258 12.53 -10.30 9.40
CA ASP A 258 12.32 -11.73 9.46
C ASP A 258 10.81 -11.95 9.48
N MET A 259 10.20 -11.89 8.30
CA MET A 259 8.95 -12.56 8.00
C MET A 259 9.29 -14.05 7.95
N HIS A 260 9.68 -14.62 9.10
CA HIS A 260 9.70 -16.06 9.26
C HIS A 260 8.23 -16.52 9.23
N PRO A 261 7.81 -17.34 8.26
CA PRO A 261 6.45 -17.83 8.19
C PRO A 261 6.05 -18.73 9.38
N ASP A 262 7.01 -19.13 10.22
CA ASP A 262 6.82 -20.20 11.21
C ASP A 262 6.59 -19.72 12.65
N LYS A 263 6.50 -18.41 12.91
CA LYS A 263 5.94 -17.91 14.17
C LYS A 263 4.47 -17.58 13.97
N GLU A 264 3.68 -18.63 13.77
CA GLU A 264 2.26 -18.58 14.13
C GLU A 264 2.17 -18.21 15.61
N VAL A 265 1.91 -16.94 15.89
CA VAL A 265 1.22 -16.58 17.12
C VAL A 265 -0.18 -17.14 16.92
N LEU A 266 -0.37 -18.40 17.32
CA LEU A 266 -1.66 -19.07 17.45
C LEU A 266 -2.52 -18.24 18.42
N MET A 267 -3.17 -17.22 17.88
CA MET A 267 -4.32 -16.60 18.52
C MET A 267 -5.55 -17.38 18.06
N PRO A 268 -6.46 -17.77 18.97
CA PRO A 268 -7.66 -18.50 18.60
C PRO A 268 -8.50 -17.65 17.64
N HIS A 269 -8.64 -18.13 16.41
CA HIS A 269 -9.40 -17.50 15.32
C HIS A 269 -10.91 -17.44 15.58
N SER A 270 -11.43 -18.19 16.57
CA SER A 270 -12.86 -18.48 16.68
C SER A 270 -13.74 -17.42 17.35
N ASP A 271 -13.17 -16.39 17.98
CA ASP A 271 -13.96 -15.37 18.71
C ASP A 271 -14.12 -14.03 17.96
N TRP A 272 -13.46 -13.84 16.82
CA TRP A 272 -13.42 -12.55 16.13
C TRP A 272 -14.43 -12.41 14.97
N ASP A 273 -14.82 -13.52 14.34
CA ASP A 273 -15.76 -13.50 13.22
C ASP A 273 -17.16 -13.01 13.64
N ALA A 274 -17.54 -13.19 14.91
CA ALA A 274 -18.84 -12.79 15.43
C ALA A 274 -19.03 -11.26 15.58
N VAL A 275 -17.96 -10.45 15.51
CA VAL A 275 -18.04 -8.99 15.70
C VAL A 275 -18.11 -8.21 14.38
N ASN A 276 -17.71 -8.82 13.26
CA ASN A 276 -17.52 -8.11 11.99
C ASN A 276 -18.58 -8.38 10.90
N GLU A 277 -19.49 -9.34 11.06
CA GLU A 277 -20.54 -9.61 10.05
C GLU A 277 -21.67 -8.57 10.00
N GLY A 278 -21.71 -7.60 10.93
CA GLY A 278 -22.86 -6.71 11.11
C GLY A 278 -22.83 -5.36 10.38
N ARG A 279 -21.73 -4.93 9.77
CA ARG A 279 -21.66 -3.62 9.10
C ARG A 279 -20.44 -3.51 8.19
N GLN A 280 -20.66 -3.66 6.87
CA GLN A 280 -19.72 -3.20 5.85
C GLN A 280 -19.60 -1.67 5.96
N SER A 281 -18.65 -1.18 6.75
CA SER A 281 -18.18 0.20 6.64
C SER A 281 -17.42 0.29 5.32
N GLN A 282 -18.08 0.84 4.30
CA GLN A 282 -17.41 1.22 3.06
C GLN A 282 -16.30 2.22 3.41
N LEU A 283 -15.05 1.77 3.39
CA LEU A 283 -13.94 2.69 3.20
C LEU A 283 -14.20 3.41 1.87
N PRO A 284 -14.15 4.75 1.83
CA PRO A 284 -14.47 5.50 0.62
C PRO A 284 -13.52 5.09 -0.50
N THR A 285 -14.06 4.44 -1.53
CA THR A 285 -13.33 3.72 -2.58
C THR A 285 -12.79 4.64 -3.68
N ARG A 286 -12.44 5.88 -3.35
CA ARG A 286 -11.91 6.83 -4.34
C ARG A 286 -11.10 7.93 -3.69
N PHE A 287 -9.87 7.58 -3.31
CA PHE A 287 -8.82 8.58 -3.20
C PHE A 287 -8.23 8.82 -4.59
N ARG A 288 -8.76 9.82 -5.30
CA ARG A 288 -8.02 10.35 -6.44
C ARG A 288 -6.93 11.22 -5.86
N VAL A 289 -5.71 10.68 -5.75
CA VAL A 289 -4.52 11.50 -5.52
C VAL A 289 -4.53 12.54 -6.63
N GLN A 290 -4.92 13.77 -6.32
CA GLN A 290 -4.71 14.88 -7.23
C GLN A 290 -3.20 15.01 -7.33
N ARG A 291 -2.61 14.50 -8.42
CA ARG A 291 -1.33 15.00 -8.89
C ARG A 291 -1.55 16.48 -9.14
N GLU A 292 -1.24 17.30 -8.15
CA GLU A 292 -1.11 18.74 -8.35
C GLU A 292 -0.12 18.93 -9.50
N GLY A 293 -0.57 19.68 -10.52
CA GLY A 293 0.06 19.74 -11.83
C GLY A 293 1.55 19.99 -11.72
N ALA A 294 2.34 18.97 -12.04
CA ALA A 294 3.71 19.19 -12.44
C ALA A 294 3.66 20.02 -13.73
N ASP A 295 4.24 21.21 -13.68
CA ASP A 295 4.44 22.09 -14.81
C ASP A 295 4.84 21.30 -16.06
N SER A 296 4.27 21.68 -17.19
CA SER A 296 4.51 21.16 -18.54
C SER A 296 5.93 21.41 -19.08
N SER A 297 6.94 21.47 -18.21
CA SER A 297 8.34 21.33 -18.59
C SER A 297 8.62 19.84 -18.80
N GLY A 298 9.15 19.48 -19.96
CA GLY A 298 9.32 18.09 -20.43
C GLY A 298 10.30 17.22 -19.64
N SER A 299 10.14 17.13 -18.32
CA SER A 299 10.82 16.18 -17.46
C SER A 299 10.29 14.79 -17.78
N LYS A 300 11.01 14.07 -18.65
CA LYS A 300 10.73 12.66 -18.93
C LYS A 300 10.77 11.91 -17.61
N HIS A 301 9.71 11.14 -17.33
CA HIS A 301 9.66 10.24 -16.18
C HIS A 301 10.96 9.40 -16.17
N PRO A 302 11.69 9.29 -15.04
CA PRO A 302 13.00 8.64 -14.98
C PRO A 302 13.00 7.19 -15.52
N TYR A 303 11.83 6.56 -15.52
CA TYR A 303 11.64 5.19 -16.01
C TYR A 303 11.33 5.06 -17.50
N GLN A 304 11.12 6.16 -18.21
CA GLN A 304 10.90 6.11 -19.66
C GLN A 304 12.12 5.51 -20.39
N ALA A 305 13.32 5.88 -19.95
CA ALA A 305 14.56 5.31 -20.49
C ALA A 305 14.69 3.80 -20.18
N THR A 306 14.23 3.36 -19.00
CA THR A 306 14.23 1.94 -18.62
C THR A 306 13.23 1.14 -19.45
N LEU A 307 12.05 1.69 -19.73
CA LEU A 307 11.08 1.08 -20.65
C LEU A 307 11.63 0.98 -22.08
N ASP A 308 12.37 2.00 -22.54
CA ASP A 308 13.03 1.97 -23.85
C ASP A 308 14.11 0.88 -23.92
N ILE A 309 14.83 0.64 -22.81
CA ILE A 309 15.78 -0.48 -22.68
C ILE A 309 15.05 -1.82 -22.81
N CYS A 310 13.87 -1.93 -22.21
CA CYS A 310 13.03 -3.12 -22.24
C CYS A 310 12.31 -3.38 -23.57
N ARG A 311 12.27 -2.40 -24.48
CA ARG A 311 11.54 -2.48 -25.76
C ARG A 311 12.35 -3.13 -26.90
N LYS A 312 13.64 -3.42 -26.71
CA LYS A 312 14.57 -3.70 -27.82
C LYS A 312 14.54 -5.09 -28.46
N LYS A 313 13.63 -5.99 -28.08
CA LYS A 313 13.42 -7.26 -28.81
C LYS A 313 12.13 -7.21 -29.63
N GLY A 314 12.23 -6.61 -30.82
CA GLY A 314 11.27 -6.80 -31.91
C GLY A 314 10.14 -5.77 -32.01
N LYS A 315 10.29 -4.84 -32.96
CA LYS A 315 9.32 -3.81 -33.39
C LYS A 315 8.94 -2.75 -32.33
N VAL A 316 9.37 -1.53 -32.63
CA VAL A 316 8.91 -0.29 -32.01
C VAL A 316 7.39 -0.17 -32.24
N VAL A 317 6.58 -0.61 -31.28
CA VAL A 317 5.20 -0.12 -31.17
C VAL A 317 5.30 1.24 -30.50
N GLN A 318 5.04 2.34 -31.20
CA GLN A 318 4.84 3.64 -30.55
C GLN A 318 3.50 3.58 -29.81
N GLU A 319 3.50 3.22 -28.52
CA GLU A 319 2.39 3.56 -27.65
C GLU A 319 2.66 4.96 -27.07
N ASN A 320 1.84 5.90 -27.52
CA ASN A 320 1.68 7.20 -26.89
C ASN A 320 1.08 6.99 -25.49
N ILE A 321 1.94 6.91 -24.48
CA ILE A 321 1.50 7.00 -23.08
C ILE A 321 1.40 8.49 -22.76
N TRP A 322 0.19 9.03 -22.94
CA TRP A 322 -0.25 10.29 -22.36
C TRP A 322 -0.78 10.02 -20.95
N MET A 323 -0.31 10.81 -19.99
CA MET A 323 -1.10 11.29 -18.86
C MET A 323 -1.06 12.81 -18.89
#